data_AF-A0A822XM23-F1
#
_entry.id   AF-A0A822XM23-F1
#
_cell.length_a   1.000
_cell.length_b   1.000
_cell.length_c   1.000
_cell.angle_alpha   90.00
_cell.angle_beta   90.00
_cell.angle_gamma   90.00
#
_symmetry.space_group_name_H-M   'P 1'
#
loop_
_entity.id
_entity.type
_entity.pdbx_description
1 polymer ?
#
loop_
_entity_poly.entity_id
_entity_poly.type
_entity_poly.pdbx_seq_one_letter_code
_entity_poly.pdbx_strand_id
1 'polypeptide(L)'
;MIQSYPEGLGWEGRIGCRYLRVQDFLLVTEAGWEELRKEARKIEGDLDVKLSSYTKLGARFTQGGYADTGSPTLGSSRSWKSMEMEIQSLLEKLLDTNDAMSRCAASAAPTTSVTQKLARHRDILHEFTQEFRRIKGNINSMREHAELLSSVKDDISEHKMSGSISPRANLLRERATIHGSIAHIDDVINQAQATRSVLGSQRSLLGDVQGKVKQLSDKFPVIRGLLGAIKRKRSRDTLILSAVIAGCTLFLIIYWLSK
;
A
#
# COMPACT_ATOMS: atom_id res chain seq x y z
N MET A 1 49.74 57.90 -20.73
CA MET A 1 48.28 57.87 -20.44
C MET A 1 47.91 56.40 -20.26
N ILE A 2 47.95 55.92 -19.02
CA ILE A 2 47.68 54.52 -18.66
C ILE A 2 46.18 54.44 -18.42
N GLN A 3 45.48 53.67 -19.25
CA GLN A 3 44.03 53.50 -19.17
C GLN A 3 43.76 52.24 -18.32
N SER A 4 43.36 52.48 -17.07
CA SER A 4 43.00 51.46 -16.10
C SER A 4 41.72 50.72 -16.52
N TYR A 5 41.80 49.39 -16.54
CA TYR A 5 40.65 48.48 -16.53
C TYR A 5 39.96 48.50 -15.15
N PRO A 6 38.62 48.38 -15.11
CA PRO A 6 37.98 47.70 -13.99
C PRO A 6 36.94 46.68 -14.51
N GLU A 7 37.34 45.42 -14.63
CA GLU A 7 36.47 44.26 -14.89
C GLU A 7 36.82 43.20 -13.85
N GLY A 8 36.20 43.22 -12.67
CA GLY A 8 36.70 42.41 -11.56
C GLY A 8 35.78 42.09 -10.39
N LEU A 9 34.44 42.18 -10.50
CA LEU A 9 33.53 41.82 -9.39
C LEU A 9 32.25 41.05 -9.81
N GLY A 10 32.22 40.45 -11.00
CA GLY A 10 30.97 39.88 -11.56
C GLY A 10 30.67 38.39 -11.30
N TRP A 11 31.61 37.61 -10.78
CA TRP A 11 31.51 36.13 -10.81
C TRP A 11 31.26 35.48 -9.44
N GLU A 12 31.88 35.97 -8.36
CA GLU A 12 31.67 35.38 -7.01
C GLU A 12 30.26 35.64 -6.47
N GLY A 13 29.69 36.83 -6.69
CA GLY A 13 28.32 37.14 -6.24
C GLY A 13 27.24 36.28 -6.91
N ARG A 14 27.43 35.90 -8.18
CA ARG A 14 26.47 35.04 -8.91
C ARG A 14 26.54 33.57 -8.48
N ILE A 15 27.72 33.08 -8.10
CA ILE A 15 27.90 31.71 -7.60
C ILE A 15 27.35 31.63 -6.17
N GLY A 16 27.61 32.62 -5.32
CA GLY A 16 27.06 32.73 -3.96
C GLY A 16 25.53 32.77 -3.94
N CYS A 17 24.90 33.63 -4.76
CA CYS A 17 23.43 33.68 -4.87
C CYS A 17 22.81 32.38 -5.41
N ARG A 18 23.51 31.66 -6.29
CA ARG A 18 23.04 30.37 -6.83
C ARG A 18 23.13 29.26 -5.79
N TYR A 19 24.19 29.23 -4.98
CA TYR A 19 24.32 28.29 -3.85
C TYR A 19 23.29 28.53 -2.76
N LEU A 20 23.08 29.79 -2.33
CA LEU A 20 22.06 30.16 -1.35
C LEU A 20 20.65 29.76 -1.80
N ARG A 21 20.30 30.03 -3.07
CA ARG A 21 18.99 29.65 -3.62
C ARG A 21 18.76 28.13 -3.67
N VAL A 22 19.81 27.35 -3.93
CA VAL A 22 19.74 25.88 -3.94
C VAL A 22 19.63 25.33 -2.52
N GLN A 23 20.36 25.92 -1.56
CA GLN A 23 20.28 25.58 -0.14
C GLN A 23 18.89 25.87 0.43
N ASP A 24 18.32 27.05 0.12
CA ASP A 24 16.98 27.45 0.53
C ASP A 24 15.91 26.53 -0.09
N PHE A 25 16.06 26.17 -1.38
CA PHE A 25 15.16 25.23 -2.05
C PHE A 25 15.16 23.84 -1.39
N LEU A 26 16.35 23.33 -1.03
CA LEU A 26 16.51 22.04 -0.33
C LEU A 26 15.86 22.06 1.05
N LEU A 27 16.06 23.13 1.83
CA LEU A 27 15.46 23.28 3.17
C LEU A 27 13.93 23.37 3.10
N VAL A 28 13.38 24.09 2.12
CA VAL A 28 11.92 24.17 1.91
C VAL A 28 11.35 22.80 1.53
N THR A 29 12.04 22.02 0.69
CA THR A 29 11.59 20.66 0.36
C THR A 29 11.67 19.69 1.53
N GLU A 30 12.67 19.82 2.40
CA GLU A 30 12.82 18.97 3.60
C GLU A 30 11.74 19.30 4.65
N ALA A 31 11.46 20.60 4.86
CA ALA A 31 10.37 21.04 5.74
C ALA A 31 9.00 20.57 5.25
N GLY A 32 8.73 20.66 3.93
CA GLY A 32 7.49 20.15 3.34
C GLY A 32 7.33 18.63 3.48
N TRP A 33 8.42 17.88 3.32
CA TRP A 33 8.43 16.43 3.53
C TRP A 33 8.13 16.05 5.00
N GLU A 34 8.69 16.78 5.97
CA GLU A 34 8.44 16.51 7.39
C GLU A 34 6.97 16.70 7.76
N GLU A 35 6.36 17.79 7.30
CA GLU A 35 4.96 18.09 7.60
C GLU A 35 4.01 17.05 7.00
N LEU A 36 4.26 16.62 5.75
CA LEU A 36 3.48 15.54 5.13
C LEU A 36 3.57 14.23 5.92
N ARG A 37 4.74 13.89 6.48
CA ARG A 37 4.86 12.69 7.33
C ARG A 37 4.12 12.82 8.65
N LYS A 38 4.11 14.01 9.26
CA LYS A 38 3.33 14.25 10.49
C LYS A 38 1.84 14.11 10.21
N GLU A 39 1.37 14.66 9.09
CA GLU A 39 -0.01 14.50 8.64
C GLU A 39 -0.36 13.03 8.37
N ALA A 40 0.50 12.29 7.66
CA ALA A 40 0.31 10.86 7.42
C ALA A 40 0.13 10.09 8.73
N ARG A 41 1.03 10.27 9.71
CA ARG A 41 0.92 9.60 11.01
C ARG A 41 -0.36 9.95 11.78
N LYS A 42 -0.84 11.19 11.65
CA LYS A 42 -2.11 11.61 12.25
C LYS A 42 -3.27 10.83 11.61
N ILE A 43 -3.31 10.77 10.27
CA ILE A 43 -4.34 10.02 9.54
C ILE A 43 -4.27 8.53 9.86
N GLU A 44 -3.07 7.95 9.94
CA GLU A 44 -2.84 6.56 10.35
C GLU A 44 -3.42 6.28 11.75
N GLY A 45 -3.22 7.19 12.72
CA GLY A 45 -3.81 7.07 14.05
C GLY A 45 -5.34 7.18 14.05
N ASP A 46 -5.90 8.10 13.26
CA ASP A 46 -7.35 8.23 13.10
C ASP A 46 -7.96 6.97 12.44
N LEU A 47 -7.27 6.38 11.46
CA LEU A 47 -7.66 5.13 10.81
C LEU A 47 -7.70 3.96 11.79
N ASP A 48 -6.68 3.79 12.64
CA ASP A 48 -6.63 2.71 13.64
C ASP A 48 -7.84 2.76 14.59
N VAL A 49 -8.12 3.94 15.14
CA VAL A 49 -9.27 4.15 16.05
C VAL A 49 -10.60 3.86 15.34
N LYS A 50 -10.76 4.32 14.10
CA LYS A 50 -11.99 4.11 13.31
C LYS A 50 -12.15 2.66 12.88
N LEU A 51 -11.11 1.96 12.46
CA LEU A 51 -11.16 0.53 12.10
C LEU A 51 -11.46 -0.35 13.31
N SER A 52 -10.89 -0.04 14.47
CA SER A 52 -11.21 -0.70 15.74
C SER A 52 -12.69 -0.52 16.10
N SER A 53 -13.22 0.70 15.94
CA SER A 53 -14.62 1.02 16.18
C SER A 53 -15.54 0.30 15.20
N TYR A 54 -15.17 0.27 13.92
CA TYR A 54 -15.93 -0.39 12.85
C TYR A 54 -16.02 -1.90 13.05
N THR A 55 -14.92 -2.53 13.48
CA THR A 55 -14.88 -3.96 13.85
C THR A 55 -15.80 -4.27 15.03
N LYS A 56 -15.73 -3.47 16.11
CA LYS A 56 -16.58 -3.62 17.30
C LYS A 56 -18.05 -3.45 16.97
N LEU A 57 -18.33 -2.47 16.11
CA LEU A 57 -19.67 -2.20 15.64
C LEU A 57 -20.19 -3.44 14.92
N GLY A 58 -19.41 -3.98 13.95
CA GLY A 58 -19.67 -5.25 13.27
C GLY A 58 -20.05 -6.42 14.18
N ALA A 59 -19.34 -6.63 15.29
CA ALA A 59 -19.63 -7.70 16.26
C ALA A 59 -20.99 -7.54 16.98
N ARG A 60 -21.53 -6.32 17.10
CA ARG A 60 -22.84 -6.11 17.76
C ARG A 60 -24.01 -6.63 16.91
N PHE A 61 -23.88 -6.66 15.59
CA PHE A 61 -24.88 -7.26 14.71
C PHE A 61 -25.00 -8.78 14.90
N THR A 62 -23.90 -9.42 15.32
CA THR A 62 -23.78 -10.88 15.41
C THR A 62 -24.31 -11.41 16.74
N GLN A 63 -24.18 -10.61 17.80
CA GLN A 63 -24.74 -10.92 19.13
C GLN A 63 -26.20 -10.49 19.30
N GLY A 64 -26.73 -9.64 18.41
CA GLY A 64 -28.08 -9.07 18.49
C GLY A 64 -29.25 -10.05 18.32
N GLY A 65 -29.00 -11.35 18.11
CA GLY A 65 -30.05 -12.38 18.00
C GLY A 65 -30.82 -12.68 19.29
N TYR A 66 -30.49 -12.05 20.43
CA TYR A 66 -31.10 -12.32 21.73
C TYR A 66 -31.52 -11.07 22.53
N ALA A 67 -31.54 -9.88 21.93
CA ALA A 67 -32.07 -8.69 22.59
C ALA A 67 -33.54 -8.48 22.22
N ASP A 68 -34.40 -9.00 23.09
CA ASP A 68 -35.82 -8.69 23.23
C ASP A 68 -36.04 -7.18 23.43
N THR A 69 -36.08 -6.38 22.36
CA THR A 69 -36.73 -5.07 22.35
C THR A 69 -37.03 -4.65 20.91
N GLY A 70 -38.31 -4.52 20.58
CA GLY A 70 -38.77 -4.16 19.25
C GLY A 70 -38.29 -2.80 18.77
N SER A 71 -37.40 -2.77 17.78
CA SER A 71 -37.37 -1.83 16.65
C SER A 71 -36.21 -2.20 15.72
N PRO A 72 -36.41 -2.43 14.40
CA PRO A 72 -35.32 -2.86 13.53
C PRO A 72 -34.33 -1.71 13.28
N THR A 73 -33.07 -1.92 13.65
CA THR A 73 -31.89 -1.97 12.76
C THR A 73 -31.53 -0.79 11.82
N LEU A 74 -32.38 0.21 11.58
CA LEU A 74 -32.11 1.31 10.63
C LEU A 74 -31.09 2.34 11.16
N GLY A 75 -31.13 2.67 12.45
CA GLY A 75 -30.18 3.60 13.09
C GLY A 75 -28.75 3.06 13.09
N SER A 76 -28.59 1.77 13.37
CA SER A 76 -27.33 1.04 13.21
C SER A 76 -26.87 1.05 11.75
N SER A 77 -27.74 0.69 10.79
CA SER A 77 -27.34 0.64 9.38
C SER A 77 -26.80 1.98 8.85
N ARG A 78 -27.40 3.12 9.26
CA ARG A 78 -26.91 4.46 8.91
C ARG A 78 -25.57 4.79 9.59
N SER A 79 -25.40 4.44 10.86
CA SER A 79 -24.16 4.65 11.62
C SER A 79 -22.98 3.89 10.99
N TRP A 80 -23.20 2.66 10.56
CA TRP A 80 -22.18 1.85 9.87
C TRP A 80 -21.76 2.44 8.54
N LYS A 81 -22.73 2.79 7.67
CA LYS A 81 -22.42 3.40 6.36
C LYS A 81 -21.67 4.72 6.53
N SER A 82 -22.02 5.51 7.56
CA SER A 82 -21.28 6.73 7.91
C SER A 82 -19.82 6.42 8.24
N MET A 83 -19.57 5.42 9.08
CA MET A 83 -18.22 5.02 9.46
C MET A 83 -17.42 4.46 8.28
N GLU A 84 -18.06 3.72 7.36
CA GLU A 84 -17.42 3.29 6.10
C GLU A 84 -16.99 4.48 5.24
N MET A 85 -17.87 5.48 5.06
CA MET A 85 -17.54 6.69 4.29
C MET A 85 -16.39 7.46 4.95
N GLU A 86 -16.38 7.58 6.28
CA GLU A 86 -15.30 8.23 7.01
C GLU A 86 -13.96 7.49 6.82
N ILE A 87 -13.94 6.16 6.98
CA ILE A 87 -12.73 5.37 6.76
C ILE A 87 -12.25 5.49 5.31
N GLN A 88 -13.16 5.43 4.33
CA GLN A 88 -12.81 5.64 2.92
C GLN A 88 -12.18 7.02 2.69
N SER A 89 -12.76 8.07 3.27
CA SER A 89 -12.21 9.43 3.16
C SER A 89 -10.83 9.57 3.79
N LEU A 90 -10.56 8.90 4.90
CA LEU A 90 -9.24 8.89 5.55
C LEU A 90 -8.21 8.12 4.72
N LEU A 91 -8.59 6.99 4.11
CA LEU A 91 -7.72 6.23 3.21
C LEU A 91 -7.36 7.04 1.95
N GLU A 92 -8.33 7.73 1.36
CA GLU A 92 -8.11 8.62 0.21
C GLU A 92 -7.18 9.78 0.60
N LYS A 93 -7.42 10.40 1.77
CA LYS A 93 -6.55 11.44 2.27
C LYS A 93 -5.11 10.97 2.49
N LEU A 94 -4.92 9.76 3.05
CA LEU A 94 -3.58 9.18 3.22
C LEU A 94 -2.89 8.87 1.88
N LEU A 95 -3.65 8.44 0.88
CA LEU A 95 -3.16 8.27 -0.49
C LEU A 95 -2.69 9.60 -1.08
N ASP A 96 -3.47 10.66 -0.94
CA ASP A 96 -3.09 12.00 -1.40
C ASP A 96 -1.83 12.53 -0.71
N THR A 97 -1.71 12.32 0.61
CA THR A 97 -0.50 12.67 1.37
C THR A 97 0.71 11.86 0.89
N ASN A 98 0.55 10.57 0.60
CA ASN A 98 1.60 9.73 0.04
C ASN A 98 2.03 10.17 -1.37
N ASP A 99 1.10 10.61 -2.20
CA ASP A 99 1.41 11.15 -3.53
C ASP A 99 2.10 12.51 -3.43
N ALA A 100 1.70 13.37 -2.49
CA ALA A 100 2.41 14.61 -2.19
C ALA A 100 3.84 14.35 -1.70
N MET A 101 4.03 13.37 -0.80
CA MET A 101 5.36 12.92 -0.39
C MET A 101 6.17 12.43 -1.59
N SER A 102 5.58 11.64 -2.47
CA SER A 102 6.23 11.15 -3.70
C SER A 102 6.71 12.30 -4.59
N ARG A 103 5.91 13.36 -4.75
CA ARG A 103 6.30 14.57 -5.49
C ARG A 103 7.45 15.32 -4.82
N CYS A 104 7.41 15.49 -3.50
CA CYS A 104 8.51 16.10 -2.74
C CYS A 104 9.81 15.31 -2.87
N ALA A 105 9.75 13.98 -2.75
CA ALA A 105 10.90 13.10 -2.92
C ALA A 105 11.50 13.13 -4.33
N ALA A 106 10.67 13.36 -5.37
CA ALA A 106 11.14 13.52 -6.75
C ALA A 106 11.80 14.88 -7.00
N SER A 107 11.38 15.92 -6.28
CA SER A 107 11.96 17.27 -6.38
C SER A 107 13.27 17.46 -5.61
N ALA A 108 13.51 16.62 -4.59
CA ALA A 108 14.75 16.58 -3.84
C ALA A 108 15.76 15.60 -4.48
N ALA A 109 17.05 15.75 -4.17
CA ALA A 109 18.05 14.76 -4.57
C ALA A 109 17.68 13.39 -3.98
N PRO A 110 17.52 12.32 -4.80
CA PRO A 110 17.09 11.02 -4.30
C PRO A 110 18.09 10.49 -3.28
N THR A 111 17.65 10.37 -2.02
CA THR A 111 18.41 9.68 -0.97
C THR A 111 17.76 8.34 -0.66
N THR A 112 18.57 7.31 -0.42
CA THR A 112 18.08 5.96 -0.07
C THR A 112 17.13 5.99 1.13
N SER A 113 17.39 6.88 2.10
CA SER A 113 16.57 7.03 3.31
C SER A 113 15.17 7.60 3.03
N VAL A 114 15.04 8.59 2.15
CA VAL A 114 13.74 9.16 1.74
C VAL A 114 12.94 8.11 0.95
N THR A 115 13.58 7.40 0.03
CA THR A 115 12.93 6.34 -0.76
C THR A 115 12.42 5.21 0.11
N GLN A 116 13.21 4.76 1.09
CA GLN A 116 12.79 3.71 2.05
C GLN A 116 11.62 4.17 2.92
N LYS A 117 11.65 5.40 3.44
CA LYS A 117 10.55 5.95 4.24
C LYS A 117 9.27 6.07 3.41
N LEU A 118 9.37 6.51 2.15
CA LEU A 118 8.22 6.58 1.24
C LEU A 118 7.61 5.19 1.00
N ALA A 119 8.46 4.19 0.75
CA ALA A 119 8.01 2.81 0.57
C ALA A 119 7.22 2.34 1.80
N ARG A 120 7.72 2.60 3.02
CA ARG A 120 7.00 2.24 4.24
C ARG A 120 5.63 2.91 4.35
N HIS A 121 5.49 4.18 4.02
CA HIS A 121 4.18 4.84 4.06
C HIS A 121 3.19 4.26 3.03
N ARG A 122 3.68 3.78 1.88
CA ARG A 122 2.84 3.05 0.90
C ARG A 122 2.43 1.68 1.42
N ASP A 123 3.32 0.97 2.09
CA ASP A 123 3.03 -0.32 2.70
C ASP A 123 1.95 -0.17 3.79
N ILE A 124 2.07 0.83 4.66
CA ILE A 124 1.07 1.12 5.72
C ILE A 124 -0.31 1.42 5.12
N LEU A 125 -0.37 2.27 4.07
CA LEU A 125 -1.63 2.55 3.37
C LEU A 125 -2.24 1.27 2.79
N HIS A 126 -1.40 0.39 2.23
CA HIS A 126 -1.85 -0.90 1.70
C HIS A 126 -2.41 -1.81 2.79
N GLU A 127 -1.71 -1.92 3.93
CA GLU A 127 -2.14 -2.68 5.11
C GLU A 127 -3.52 -2.20 5.59
N PHE A 128 -3.71 -0.90 5.82
CA PHE A 128 -5.02 -0.35 6.23
C PHE A 128 -6.13 -0.58 5.20
N THR A 129 -5.83 -0.42 3.91
CA THR A 129 -6.81 -0.67 2.83
C THR A 129 -7.24 -2.12 2.81
N GLN A 130 -6.29 -3.05 2.97
CA GLN A 130 -6.57 -4.48 3.01
C GLN A 130 -7.37 -4.85 4.25
N GLU A 131 -7.00 -4.31 5.41
CA GLU A 131 -7.71 -4.54 6.66
C GLU A 131 -9.16 -4.05 6.58
N PHE A 132 -9.39 -2.84 6.07
CA PHE A 132 -10.74 -2.31 5.86
C PHE A 132 -11.59 -3.22 4.98
N ARG A 133 -11.05 -3.67 3.84
CA ARG A 133 -11.75 -4.61 2.94
C ARG A 133 -12.07 -5.92 3.63
N ARG A 134 -11.14 -6.47 4.42
CA ARG A 134 -11.33 -7.71 5.17
C ARG A 134 -12.45 -7.56 6.20
N ILE A 135 -12.43 -6.50 7.01
CA ILE A 135 -13.45 -6.24 8.03
C ILE A 135 -14.81 -6.04 7.37
N LYS A 136 -14.88 -5.22 6.33
CA LYS A 136 -16.11 -4.96 5.57
C LYS A 136 -16.71 -6.24 4.97
N GLY A 137 -15.87 -7.07 4.33
CA GLY A 137 -16.31 -8.35 3.78
C GLY A 137 -16.84 -9.29 4.86
N ASN A 138 -16.16 -9.37 6.00
CA ASN A 138 -16.63 -10.17 7.14
C ASN A 138 -18.00 -9.68 7.65
N ILE A 139 -18.17 -8.38 7.88
CA ILE A 139 -19.44 -7.81 8.33
C ILE A 139 -20.56 -8.07 7.31
N ASN A 140 -20.28 -7.92 6.02
CA ASN A 140 -21.27 -8.16 4.97
C ASN A 140 -21.71 -9.63 4.93
N SER A 141 -20.76 -10.57 4.98
CA SER A 141 -21.07 -12.00 5.01
C SER A 141 -21.90 -12.38 6.25
N MET A 142 -21.57 -11.81 7.41
CA MET A 142 -22.34 -12.06 8.63
C MET A 142 -23.76 -11.48 8.57
N ARG A 143 -23.91 -10.31 7.93
CA ARG A 143 -25.21 -9.69 7.72
C ARG A 143 -26.08 -10.52 6.77
N GLU A 144 -25.52 -10.96 5.65
CA GLU A 144 -26.22 -11.85 4.70
C GLU A 144 -26.69 -13.12 5.41
N HIS A 145 -25.84 -13.73 6.25
CA HIS A 145 -26.23 -14.89 7.05
C HIS A 145 -27.38 -14.59 8.03
N ALA A 146 -27.37 -13.41 8.68
CA ALA A 146 -28.46 -13.00 9.57
C ALA A 146 -29.77 -12.75 8.83
N GLU A 147 -29.72 -12.14 7.64
CA GLU A 147 -30.90 -11.89 6.80
C GLU A 147 -31.52 -13.21 6.31
N LEU A 148 -30.70 -14.18 5.91
CA LEU A 148 -31.17 -15.53 5.54
C LEU A 148 -31.86 -16.25 6.73
N LEU A 149 -31.27 -16.21 7.92
CA LEU A 149 -31.88 -16.83 9.11
C LEU A 149 -33.18 -16.15 9.54
N SER A 150 -33.29 -14.82 9.40
CA SER A 150 -34.54 -14.10 9.66
C SER A 150 -35.62 -14.56 8.70
N SER A 151 -35.32 -14.61 7.38
CA SER A 151 -36.27 -15.07 6.37
C SER A 151 -36.76 -16.50 6.64
N VAL A 152 -35.87 -17.42 7.02
CA VAL A 152 -36.25 -18.79 7.38
C VAL A 152 -37.14 -18.82 8.63
N LYS A 153 -36.83 -18.00 9.64
CA LYS A 153 -37.65 -17.92 10.85
C LYS A 153 -39.04 -17.36 10.55
N ASP A 154 -39.13 -16.35 9.70
CA ASP A 154 -40.39 -15.76 9.25
C ASP A 154 -41.22 -16.79 8.47
N ASP A 155 -40.62 -17.51 7.52
CA ASP A 155 -41.28 -18.61 6.79
C ASP A 155 -41.77 -19.74 7.72
N ILE A 156 -40.97 -20.13 8.71
CA ILE A 156 -41.37 -21.15 9.71
C ILE A 156 -42.54 -20.64 10.55
N SER A 157 -42.50 -19.37 10.96
CA SER A 157 -43.56 -18.75 11.75
C SER A 157 -44.86 -18.65 10.94
N GLU A 158 -44.78 -18.28 9.67
CA GLU A 158 -45.90 -18.25 8.73
C GLU A 158 -46.46 -19.66 8.50
N HIS A 159 -45.59 -20.65 8.32
CA HIS A 159 -46.02 -22.04 8.15
C HIS A 159 -46.73 -22.59 9.39
N LYS A 160 -46.25 -22.24 10.60
CA LYS A 160 -46.91 -22.57 11.87
C LYS A 160 -48.24 -21.83 12.06
N MET A 161 -48.32 -20.56 11.67
CA MET A 161 -49.56 -19.77 11.74
C MET A 161 -50.60 -20.20 10.70
N SER A 162 -50.15 -20.71 9.54
CA SER A 162 -51.04 -21.10 8.44
C SER A 162 -51.72 -22.46 8.64
N GLY A 163 -51.23 -23.32 9.53
CA GLY A 163 -51.94 -24.50 10.08
C GLY A 163 -52.49 -25.57 9.12
N SER A 164 -52.49 -25.36 7.80
CA SER A 164 -53.15 -26.23 6.82
C SER A 164 -52.78 -25.84 5.38
N ILE A 165 -51.49 -25.81 5.03
CA ILE A 165 -51.12 -25.84 3.61
C ILE A 165 -51.24 -27.29 3.13
N SER A 166 -52.15 -27.51 2.17
CA SER A 166 -52.38 -28.83 1.54
C SER A 166 -51.05 -29.50 1.15
N PRO A 167 -50.86 -30.81 1.40
CA PRO A 167 -49.67 -31.56 0.97
C PRO A 167 -49.33 -31.34 -0.52
N ARG A 168 -50.34 -31.10 -1.36
CA ARG A 168 -50.19 -30.80 -2.78
C ARG A 168 -49.51 -29.45 -3.04
N ALA A 169 -49.79 -28.44 -2.23
CA ALA A 169 -49.17 -27.12 -2.37
C ALA A 169 -47.70 -27.14 -1.92
N ASN A 170 -47.35 -27.96 -0.92
CA ASN A 170 -45.95 -28.19 -0.54
C ASN A 170 -45.15 -28.86 -1.68
N LEU A 171 -45.71 -29.87 -2.36
CA LEU A 171 -45.05 -30.53 -3.50
C LEU A 171 -44.86 -29.59 -4.70
N LEU A 172 -45.82 -28.69 -4.95
CA LEU A 172 -45.69 -27.69 -6.02
C LEU A 172 -44.63 -26.64 -5.69
N ARG A 173 -44.54 -26.22 -4.42
CA ARG A 173 -43.47 -25.34 -3.93
C ARG A 173 -42.11 -26.02 -4.01
N GLU A 174 -42.01 -27.29 -3.64
CA GLU A 174 -40.80 -28.09 -3.73
C GLU A 174 -40.32 -28.24 -5.19
N ARG A 175 -41.24 -28.45 -6.14
CA ARG A 175 -40.86 -28.41 -7.56
C ARG A 175 -40.35 -27.04 -8.00
N ALA A 176 -40.95 -25.96 -7.53
CA ALA A 176 -40.50 -24.61 -7.85
C ALA A 176 -39.10 -24.32 -7.27
N THR A 177 -38.81 -24.75 -6.04
CA THR A 177 -37.49 -24.59 -5.43
C THR A 177 -36.42 -25.47 -6.09
N ILE A 178 -36.76 -26.70 -6.50
CA ILE A 178 -35.87 -27.56 -7.30
C ILE A 178 -35.54 -26.91 -8.64
N HIS A 179 -36.54 -26.37 -9.35
CA HIS A 179 -36.29 -25.64 -10.60
C HIS A 179 -35.42 -24.40 -10.40
N GLY A 180 -35.63 -23.64 -9.32
CA GLY A 180 -34.75 -22.52 -8.97
C GLY A 180 -33.32 -22.96 -8.66
N SER A 181 -33.15 -24.11 -7.98
CA SER A 181 -31.85 -24.68 -7.67
C SER A 181 -31.10 -25.17 -8.91
N ILE A 182 -31.81 -25.71 -9.90
CA ILE A 182 -31.23 -26.08 -11.20
C ILE A 182 -30.66 -24.86 -11.92
N ALA A 183 -31.42 -23.76 -11.97
CA ALA A 183 -30.94 -22.51 -12.57
C ALA A 183 -29.72 -21.94 -11.82
N HIS A 184 -29.71 -22.01 -10.49
CA HIS A 184 -28.56 -21.59 -9.69
C HIS A 184 -27.32 -22.48 -9.89
N ILE A 185 -27.50 -23.79 -10.11
CA ILE A 185 -26.41 -24.71 -10.46
C ILE A 185 -25.80 -24.31 -11.81
N ASP A 186 -26.60 -23.91 -12.79
CA ASP A 186 -26.10 -23.45 -14.09
C ASP A 186 -25.25 -22.18 -13.93
N ASP A 187 -25.63 -21.24 -13.06
CA ASP A 187 -24.82 -20.06 -12.74
C ASP A 187 -23.49 -20.44 -12.08
N VAL A 188 -23.49 -21.40 -11.16
CA VAL A 188 -22.26 -21.91 -10.53
C VAL A 188 -21.36 -22.61 -11.57
N ILE A 189 -21.93 -23.35 -12.52
CA ILE A 189 -21.19 -23.96 -13.63
C ILE A 189 -20.56 -22.88 -14.51
N ASN A 190 -21.32 -21.85 -14.87
CA ASN A 190 -20.83 -20.72 -15.66
C ASN A 190 -19.71 -19.97 -14.93
N GLN A 191 -19.85 -19.73 -13.62
CA GLN A 191 -18.83 -19.11 -12.79
C GLN A 191 -17.57 -19.98 -12.68
N ALA A 192 -17.73 -21.30 -12.57
CA ALA A 192 -16.60 -22.24 -12.57
C ALA A 192 -15.87 -22.27 -13.92
N GLN A 193 -16.60 -22.22 -15.04
CA GLN A 193 -16.01 -22.13 -16.38
C GLN A 193 -15.28 -20.80 -16.61
N ALA A 194 -15.84 -19.69 -16.14
CA ALA A 194 -15.19 -18.39 -16.16
C ALA A 194 -13.89 -18.42 -15.33
N THR A 195 -13.93 -19.02 -14.14
CA THR A 195 -12.75 -19.19 -13.28
C THR A 195 -11.69 -20.07 -13.94
N ARG A 196 -12.08 -21.15 -14.62
CA ARG A 196 -11.16 -21.99 -15.42
C ARG A 196 -10.49 -21.19 -16.54
N SER A 197 -11.23 -20.32 -17.22
CA SER A 197 -10.68 -19.43 -18.25
C SER A 197 -9.65 -18.44 -17.67
N VAL A 198 -9.96 -17.82 -16.52
CA VAL A 198 -9.06 -16.91 -15.80
C VAL A 198 -7.80 -17.63 -15.30
N LEU A 199 -7.92 -18.85 -14.76
CA LEU A 199 -6.75 -19.65 -14.36
C LEU A 199 -5.89 -20.06 -15.57
N GLY A 200 -6.52 -20.33 -16.72
CA GLY A 200 -5.83 -20.56 -17.98
C GLY A 200 -5.02 -19.36 -18.44
N SER A 201 -5.59 -18.15 -18.39
CA SER A 201 -4.87 -16.93 -18.75
C SER A 201 -3.78 -16.58 -17.73
N GLN A 202 -4.02 -16.79 -16.42
CA GLN A 202 -3.00 -16.64 -15.39
C GLN A 202 -1.81 -17.61 -15.59
N ARG A 203 -2.05 -18.85 -16.03
CA ARG A 203 -0.98 -19.80 -16.38
C ARG A 203 -0.12 -19.30 -17.55
N SER A 204 -0.73 -18.69 -18.56
CA SER A 204 0.01 -18.06 -19.66
C SER A 204 0.87 -16.89 -19.17
N LEU A 205 0.31 -16.04 -18.30
CA LEU A 205 1.04 -14.92 -17.69
C LEU A 205 2.20 -15.40 -16.81
N LEU A 206 2.04 -16.48 -16.05
CA LEU A 206 3.12 -17.10 -15.29
C LEU A 206 4.21 -17.67 -16.19
N GLY A 207 3.84 -18.26 -17.32
CA GLY A 207 4.79 -18.68 -18.36
C GLY A 207 5.60 -17.52 -18.92
N ASP A 208 4.94 -16.39 -19.24
CA ASP A 208 5.60 -15.17 -19.71
C ASP A 208 6.51 -14.55 -18.65
N VAL A 209 6.08 -14.53 -17.39
CA VAL A 209 6.91 -14.07 -16.26
C VAL A 209 8.12 -14.98 -16.09
N GLN A 210 7.95 -16.31 -16.16
CA GLN A 210 9.06 -17.25 -16.09
C GLN A 210 10.05 -17.03 -17.26
N GLY A 211 9.55 -16.75 -18.46
CA GLY A 211 10.37 -16.38 -19.62
C GLY A 211 11.17 -15.08 -19.40
N LYS A 212 10.52 -14.04 -18.87
CA LYS A 212 11.16 -12.76 -18.54
C LYS A 212 12.17 -12.87 -17.39
N VAL A 213 11.87 -13.67 -16.36
CA VAL A 213 12.80 -13.97 -15.25
C VAL A 213 14.02 -14.72 -15.76
N LYS A 214 13.85 -15.67 -16.69
CA LYS A 214 14.95 -16.36 -17.35
C LYS A 214 15.82 -15.38 -18.17
N GLN A 215 15.20 -14.48 -18.94
CA GLN A 215 15.92 -13.43 -19.66
C GLN A 215 16.68 -12.47 -18.72
N LEU A 216 16.13 -12.15 -17.53
CA LEU A 216 16.83 -11.36 -16.51
C LEU A 216 17.99 -12.15 -15.86
N SER A 217 17.81 -13.47 -15.65
CA SER A 217 18.86 -14.37 -15.18
C SER A 217 20.07 -14.36 -16.11
N ASP A 218 19.84 -14.34 -17.43
CA ASP A 218 20.89 -14.28 -18.44
C ASP A 218 21.65 -12.93 -18.44
N LYS A 219 21.09 -11.85 -17.85
CA LYS A 219 21.75 -10.54 -17.72
C LYS A 219 22.48 -10.33 -16.38
N PHE A 220 22.16 -11.11 -15.35
CA PHE A 220 22.88 -11.09 -14.07
C PHE A 220 24.40 -11.30 -14.13
N PRO A 221 24.98 -12.18 -14.98
CA PRO A 221 26.43 -12.31 -15.08
C PRO A 221 27.13 -11.04 -15.64
N VAL A 222 26.45 -10.25 -16.47
CA VAL A 222 26.97 -8.96 -16.99
C VAL A 222 27.06 -7.91 -15.89
N ILE A 223 26.08 -7.87 -14.98
CA ILE A 223 26.07 -6.98 -13.82
C ILE A 223 27.21 -7.32 -12.86
N ARG A 224 27.52 -8.62 -12.65
CA ARG A 224 28.67 -9.05 -11.85
C ARG A 224 30.01 -8.64 -12.48
N GLY A 225 30.10 -8.65 -13.82
CA GLY A 225 31.27 -8.15 -14.55
C GLY A 225 31.51 -6.65 -14.34
N LEU A 226 30.46 -5.83 -14.46
CA LEU A 226 30.53 -4.38 -14.25
C LEU A 226 30.84 -4.02 -12.78
N LEU A 227 30.21 -4.70 -11.82
CA LEU A 227 30.49 -4.50 -10.39
C LEU A 227 31.94 -4.87 -10.04
N GLY A 228 32.47 -5.93 -10.67
CA GLY A 228 33.88 -6.33 -10.52
C GLY A 228 34.87 -5.37 -11.18
N ALA A 229 34.50 -4.74 -12.31
CA ALA A 229 35.32 -3.71 -12.96
C ALA A 229 35.38 -2.41 -12.13
N ILE A 230 34.24 -2.00 -11.55
CA ILE A 230 34.15 -0.83 -10.65
C ILE A 230 34.99 -1.06 -9.38
N LYS A 231 34.90 -2.26 -8.77
CA LYS A 231 35.68 -2.60 -7.58
C LYS A 231 37.19 -2.60 -7.85
N ARG A 232 37.63 -3.08 -9.03
CA ARG A 232 39.05 -3.08 -9.45
C ARG A 232 39.64 -1.69 -9.64
N LYS A 233 38.87 -0.71 -10.14
CA LYS A 233 39.34 0.67 -10.27
C LYS A 233 39.52 1.31 -8.89
N ARG A 234 38.56 1.12 -7.98
CA ARG A 234 38.61 1.64 -6.61
C ARG A 234 39.74 1.03 -5.76
N SER A 235 40.05 -0.25 -5.91
CA SER A 235 41.15 -0.89 -5.16
C SER A 235 42.53 -0.39 -5.59
N ARG A 236 42.69 0.00 -6.86
CA ARG A 236 43.98 0.48 -7.38
C ARG A 236 44.34 1.86 -6.83
N ASP A 237 43.35 2.75 -6.73
CA ASP A 237 43.54 4.09 -6.18
C ASP A 237 43.90 4.04 -4.68
N THR A 238 43.29 3.11 -3.92
CA THR A 238 43.64 2.89 -2.50
C THR A 238 45.05 2.35 -2.30
N LEU A 239 45.49 1.41 -3.15
CA LEU A 239 46.85 0.86 -3.08
C LEU A 239 47.91 1.93 -3.36
N ILE A 240 47.71 2.74 -4.40
CA ILE A 240 48.64 3.84 -4.75
C ILE A 240 48.72 4.86 -3.60
N LEU A 241 47.57 5.27 -3.05
CA LEU A 241 47.54 6.23 -1.94
C LEU A 241 48.29 5.70 -0.71
N SER A 242 48.07 4.43 -0.32
CA SER A 242 48.76 3.82 0.82
C SER A 242 50.27 3.71 0.63
N ALA A 243 50.73 3.42 -0.60
CA ALA A 243 52.15 3.31 -0.92
C ALA A 243 52.86 4.67 -0.83
N VAL A 244 52.22 5.75 -1.31
CA VAL A 244 52.76 7.11 -1.22
C VAL A 244 52.88 7.54 0.24
N ILE A 245 51.85 7.32 1.05
CA ILE A 245 51.88 7.65 2.49
C ILE A 245 53.01 6.90 3.20
N ALA A 246 53.14 5.59 2.97
CA ALA A 246 54.20 4.76 3.56
C ALA A 246 55.62 5.19 3.11
N GLY A 247 55.77 5.59 1.85
CA GLY A 247 57.04 6.12 1.34
C GLY A 247 57.42 7.44 2.01
N CYS A 248 56.46 8.36 2.13
CA CYS A 248 56.67 9.64 2.81
C CYS A 248 57.02 9.44 4.30
N THR A 249 56.36 8.53 5.00
CA THR A 249 56.66 8.27 6.42
C THR A 249 58.03 7.63 6.62
N LEU A 250 58.43 6.68 5.76
CA LEU A 250 59.78 6.10 5.79
C LEU A 250 60.87 7.13 5.53
N PHE A 251 60.67 8.02 4.55
CA PHE A 251 61.63 9.07 4.22
C PHE A 251 61.82 10.04 5.39
N LEU A 252 60.74 10.41 6.08
CA LEU A 252 60.81 11.23 7.28
C LEU A 252 61.56 10.53 8.43
N ILE A 253 61.33 9.23 8.65
CA ILE A 253 62.03 8.45 9.67
C ILE A 253 63.53 8.36 9.38
N ILE A 254 63.91 8.09 8.13
CA ILE A 254 65.32 8.03 7.71
C ILE A 254 66.00 9.39 7.90
N TYR A 255 65.34 10.48 7.51
CA TYR A 255 65.85 11.84 7.72
C TYR A 255 66.05 12.15 9.21
N TRP A 256 65.13 11.70 10.06
CA TRP A 256 65.22 11.90 11.51
C TRP A 256 66.36 11.08 12.15
N LEU A 257 66.64 9.87 11.64
CA LEU A 257 67.76 9.04 12.11
C LEU A 257 69.12 9.51 11.56
N SER A 258 69.13 10.19 10.42
CA SER A 258 70.35 10.71 9.80
C SER A 258 70.77 12.07 10.37
N LYS A 259 69.98 12.68 11.24
CA LYS A 259 70.26 13.97 11.88
C LYS A 259 70.61 13.77 13.35
#